data_AF-A0A1L0AQF1-F1
#
_entry.id   AF-A0A1L0AQF1-F1
#
_cell.length_a   1.000
_cell.length_b   1.000
_cell.length_c   1.000
_cell.angle_alpha   90.00
_cell.angle_beta   90.00
_cell.angle_gamma   90.00
#
_symmetry.space_group_name_H-M   'P 1'
#
loop_
_entity.id
_entity.type
_entity.pdbx_description
1 polymer ?
#
loop_
_entity_poly.entity_id
_entity_poly.type
_entity_poly.pdbx_seq_one_letter_code
_entity_poly.pdbx_strand_id
1 'polypeptide(L)'
;MVKEVIEVSYNDLAVGAASYDPVTKQSAFEYDPSFISSGIELSPLMMPLSKKIYSFPSIDHATFKGLSGLLADSLPDDFGNTVLNAWVARNGRLPSEITPLERLKYTGARGMGALSYSPPKRYGNSFNKSQEIEIKSLVSVAQNILSERQGFGVELDHAGRENKDAMLELMSVGMSAGGARPKAVLAFNKDFSEVRSGQVEVPDGFTHYLMKFDGVSEHNKNKETFGDPLGYGAMEYTYYLMANKLCGIEMMPTQLLNEGDRRHFITQRFDRIGNKRVHVQTLNAMAHVSYKQAGSYSYEELFGVVRQLRLKAPEAM
;
A
#
# COMPACT_ATOMS: atom_id res chain seq x y z
N MET A 1 10.06 27.04 -12.46
CA MET A 1 9.30 26.41 -11.36
C MET A 1 9.83 24.99 -11.22
N VAL A 2 10.30 24.58 -10.04
CA VAL A 2 11.03 23.31 -9.89
C VAL A 2 10.02 22.16 -9.97
N LYS A 3 10.07 21.36 -11.04
CA LYS A 3 9.37 20.08 -11.10
C LYS A 3 9.98 19.19 -10.02
N GLU A 4 9.14 18.64 -9.13
CA GLU A 4 9.61 17.61 -8.22
C GLU A 4 9.97 16.37 -9.04
N VAL A 5 11.13 15.77 -8.77
CA VAL A 5 11.62 14.57 -9.46
C VAL A 5 11.96 13.51 -8.42
N ILE A 6 11.61 12.26 -8.72
CA ILE A 6 12.02 11.08 -7.95
C ILE A 6 12.59 10.03 -8.89
N GLU A 7 13.51 9.24 -8.37
CA GLU A 7 14.03 8.05 -9.03
C GLU A 7 13.18 6.85 -8.63
N VAL A 8 12.97 5.95 -9.59
CA VAL A 8 12.24 4.70 -9.43
C VAL A 8 13.21 3.55 -9.67
N SER A 9 13.21 2.56 -8.79
CA SER A 9 14.04 1.36 -8.93
C SER A 9 13.21 0.09 -8.77
N TYR A 10 13.67 -1.01 -9.38
CA TYR A 10 13.10 -2.35 -9.29
C TYR A 10 14.21 -3.30 -8.87
N ASN A 11 14.14 -3.88 -7.67
CA ASN A 11 15.21 -4.75 -7.13
C ASN A 11 16.62 -4.17 -7.36
N ASP A 12 16.79 -2.90 -6.96
CA ASP A 12 18.04 -2.12 -7.05
C ASP A 12 18.50 -1.76 -8.48
N LEU A 13 17.78 -2.20 -9.51
CA LEU A 13 17.94 -1.68 -10.88
C LEU A 13 17.25 -0.33 -11.00
N ALA A 14 17.97 0.69 -11.47
CA ALA A 14 17.37 1.97 -11.81
C ALA A 14 16.38 1.77 -12.97
N VAL A 15 15.10 2.03 -12.72
CA VAL A 15 14.03 1.90 -13.73
C VAL A 15 13.91 3.17 -14.54
N GLY A 16 14.03 4.32 -13.89
CA GLY A 16 13.84 5.62 -14.50
C GLY A 16 13.51 6.70 -13.50
N ALA A 17 12.99 7.83 -14.00
CA ALA A 17 12.63 8.97 -13.18
C ALA A 17 11.18 9.42 -13.44
N ALA A 18 10.50 9.81 -12.37
CA ALA A 18 9.18 10.42 -12.43
C ALA A 18 9.28 11.90 -12.03
N SER A 19 8.59 12.77 -12.76
CA SER A 19 8.42 14.17 -12.40
C SER A 19 6.94 14.50 -12.19
N TYR A 20 6.65 15.50 -11.37
CA TYR A 20 5.28 15.96 -11.13
C TYR A 20 5.23 17.49 -11.14
N ASP A 21 4.26 18.01 -11.87
CA ASP A 21 3.98 19.43 -11.96
C ASP A 21 2.78 19.78 -11.06
N PRO A 22 2.98 20.53 -9.97
CA PRO A 22 1.90 20.88 -9.04
C PRO A 22 0.85 21.82 -9.64
N VAL A 23 1.16 22.55 -10.72
CA VAL A 23 0.23 23.47 -11.39
C VAL A 23 -0.73 22.67 -12.27
N THR A 24 -0.20 21.85 -13.16
CA THR A 24 -1.02 21.03 -14.07
C THR A 24 -1.56 19.77 -13.40
N LYS A 25 -1.00 19.37 -12.25
CA LYS A 25 -1.29 18.13 -11.51
C LYS A 25 -1.05 16.88 -12.36
N GLN A 26 -0.02 16.94 -13.20
CA GLN A 26 0.35 15.87 -14.12
C GLN A 26 1.76 15.38 -13.82
N SER A 27 1.95 14.08 -14.03
CA SER A 27 3.27 13.47 -14.00
C SER A 27 3.79 13.14 -15.39
N ALA A 28 5.11 13.05 -15.47
CA ALA A 28 5.81 12.47 -16.59
C ALA A 28 6.82 11.43 -16.09
N PHE A 29 7.01 10.34 -16.81
CA PHE A 29 7.96 9.28 -16.48
C PHE A 29 8.86 8.99 -17.68
N GLU A 30 10.16 8.84 -17.42
CA GLU A 30 11.15 8.43 -18.42
C GLU A 30 11.91 7.21 -17.91
N TYR A 31 12.00 6.17 -18.76
CA TYR A 31 12.80 4.99 -18.45
C TYR A 31 14.29 5.29 -18.55
N ASP A 32 15.07 4.68 -17.67
CA ASP A 32 16.52 4.65 -17.78
C ASP A 32 16.93 3.80 -18.99
N PRO A 33 17.88 4.26 -19.84
CA PRO A 33 18.37 3.50 -20.99
C PRO A 33 18.90 2.09 -20.65
N SER A 34 19.51 1.92 -19.47
CA SER A 34 19.98 0.62 -19.00
C SER A 34 18.81 -0.31 -18.66
N PHE A 35 17.71 0.22 -18.11
CA PHE A 35 16.51 -0.56 -17.83
C PHE A 35 15.80 -1.02 -19.10
N ILE A 36 15.71 -0.16 -20.12
CA ILE A 36 15.18 -0.54 -21.43
C ILE A 36 15.95 -1.73 -21.99
N SER A 37 17.27 -1.75 -21.80
CA SER A 37 18.15 -2.83 -22.26
C SER A 37 17.95 -4.15 -21.49
N SER A 38 17.33 -4.11 -20.30
CA SER A 38 17.02 -5.31 -19.51
C SER A 38 15.91 -6.16 -20.12
N GLY A 39 15.02 -5.56 -20.92
CA GLY A 39 13.84 -6.24 -21.47
C GLY A 39 12.73 -6.55 -20.45
N ILE A 40 12.85 -6.07 -19.21
CA ILE A 40 11.86 -6.31 -18.15
C ILE A 40 10.67 -5.34 -18.31
N GLU A 41 9.52 -5.88 -18.71
CA GLU A 41 8.28 -5.11 -18.86
C GLU A 41 7.52 -4.97 -17.53
N LEU A 42 7.67 -3.83 -16.86
CA LEU A 42 6.99 -3.56 -15.57
C LEU A 42 5.52 -3.16 -15.72
N SER A 43 5.13 -2.61 -16.87
CA SER A 43 3.76 -2.22 -17.24
C SER A 43 3.59 -2.32 -18.77
N PRO A 44 3.56 -3.54 -19.33
CA PRO A 44 3.65 -3.79 -20.77
C PRO A 44 2.56 -3.13 -21.62
N LEU A 45 1.37 -2.89 -21.04
CA LEU A 45 0.23 -2.34 -21.79
C LEU A 45 0.26 -0.81 -21.84
N MET A 46 0.53 -0.17 -20.70
CA MET A 46 0.45 1.28 -20.57
C MET A 46 1.80 1.96 -20.71
N MET A 47 2.87 1.29 -20.30
CA MET A 47 4.23 1.81 -20.33
C MET A 47 5.24 0.77 -20.85
N PRO A 48 5.11 0.29 -22.11
CA PRO A 48 6.10 -0.62 -22.69
C PRO A 48 7.50 -0.01 -22.70
N LEU A 49 8.57 -0.81 -22.71
CA LEU A 49 9.93 -0.26 -22.71
C LEU A 49 10.18 0.62 -23.93
N SER A 50 10.52 1.89 -23.70
CA SER A 50 10.69 2.89 -24.75
C SER A 50 11.48 4.09 -24.25
N LYS A 51 12.18 4.78 -25.17
CA LYS A 51 12.86 6.07 -24.90
C LYS A 51 11.90 7.26 -24.82
N LYS A 52 10.59 7.06 -24.99
CA LYS A 52 9.61 8.14 -24.91
C LYS A 52 9.33 8.51 -23.45
N ILE A 53 9.03 9.78 -23.24
CA ILE A 53 8.49 10.26 -21.98
C ILE A 53 7.00 9.90 -21.94
N TYR A 54 6.60 9.14 -20.92
CA TYR A 54 5.22 8.78 -20.64
C TYR A 54 4.53 9.89 -19.87
N SER A 55 3.38 10.33 -20.35
CA SER A 55 2.45 11.18 -19.61
C SER A 55 1.02 10.78 -19.95
N PHE A 56 0.11 10.95 -18.99
CA PHE A 56 -1.30 10.57 -19.14
C PHE A 56 -2.22 11.73 -18.74
N PRO A 57 -2.34 12.78 -19.57
CA PRO A 57 -3.13 13.97 -19.23
C PRO A 57 -4.61 13.70 -18.92
N SER A 58 -5.18 12.66 -19.52
CA SER A 58 -6.58 12.25 -19.38
C SER A 58 -6.81 11.17 -18.31
N ILE A 59 -5.79 10.83 -17.51
CA ILE A 59 -5.92 9.79 -16.48
C ILE A 59 -6.91 10.23 -15.39
N ASP A 60 -7.67 9.28 -14.83
CA ASP A 60 -8.59 9.58 -13.74
C ASP A 60 -7.83 10.08 -12.50
N HIS A 61 -7.82 11.40 -12.30
CA HIS A 61 -7.09 12.02 -11.21
C HIS A 61 -7.62 11.58 -9.83
N ALA A 62 -8.90 11.19 -9.71
CA ALA A 62 -9.46 10.73 -8.44
C ALA A 62 -8.74 9.47 -7.92
N THR A 63 -8.41 8.55 -8.83
CA THR A 63 -7.74 7.28 -8.58
C THR A 63 -6.22 7.42 -8.61
N PHE A 64 -5.68 7.94 -9.71
CA PHE A 64 -4.24 7.89 -9.98
C PHE A 64 -3.48 9.10 -9.47
N LYS A 65 -4.17 10.17 -9.05
CA LYS A 65 -3.56 11.43 -8.58
C LYS A 65 -2.59 12.05 -9.61
N GLY A 66 -2.87 11.87 -10.91
CA GLY A 66 -2.01 12.35 -11.99
C GLY A 66 -0.74 11.53 -12.24
N LEU A 67 -0.53 10.44 -11.50
CA LEU A 67 0.53 9.46 -11.76
C LEU A 67 0.11 8.45 -12.83
N SER A 68 1.07 7.77 -13.47
CA SER A 68 0.76 6.56 -14.24
C SER A 68 0.28 5.43 -13.31
N GLY A 69 -0.43 4.44 -13.85
CA GLY A 69 -0.85 3.26 -13.09
C GLY A 69 0.31 2.54 -12.40
N LEU A 70 1.46 2.42 -13.08
CA LEU A 70 2.68 1.82 -12.53
C LEU A 70 3.12 2.45 -11.20
N LEU A 71 3.06 3.78 -11.11
CA LEU A 71 3.49 4.50 -9.91
C LEU A 71 2.35 4.62 -8.90
N ALA A 72 1.13 4.85 -9.38
CA ALA A 72 -0.05 5.02 -8.54
C ALA A 72 -0.35 3.78 -7.68
N ASP A 73 -0.03 2.58 -8.17
CA ASP A 73 -0.27 1.32 -7.45
C ASP A 73 0.54 1.19 -6.15
N SER A 74 1.61 1.97 -6.02
CA SER A 74 2.42 2.04 -4.79
C SER A 74 2.01 3.19 -3.85
N LEU A 75 0.99 3.96 -4.21
CA LEU A 75 0.44 4.96 -3.31
C LEU A 75 -0.22 4.27 -2.10
N PRO A 76 -0.14 4.89 -0.90
CA PRO A 76 -0.92 4.47 0.24
C PRO A 76 -2.42 4.32 -0.08
N ASP A 77 -3.08 3.37 0.57
CA ASP A 77 -4.53 3.26 0.57
C ASP A 77 -5.22 4.39 1.37
N ASP A 78 -6.54 4.33 1.53
CA ASP A 78 -7.27 5.39 2.25
C ASP A 78 -6.82 5.52 3.71
N PHE A 79 -6.54 4.40 4.38
CA PHE A 79 -6.04 4.39 5.76
C PHE A 79 -4.61 4.96 5.84
N GLY A 80 -3.70 4.48 5.00
CA GLY A 80 -2.32 4.94 4.93
C GLY A 80 -2.23 6.42 4.57
N ASN A 81 -3.07 6.91 3.66
CA ASN A 81 -3.19 8.33 3.38
C ASN A 81 -3.66 9.12 4.62
N THR A 82 -4.60 8.59 5.40
CA THR A 82 -5.06 9.22 6.65
C THR A 82 -3.91 9.34 7.66
N VAL A 83 -3.15 8.25 7.89
CA VAL A 83 -1.98 8.25 8.78
C VAL A 83 -0.93 9.27 8.30
N LEU A 84 -0.62 9.29 6.99
CA LEU A 84 0.35 10.22 6.43
C LEU A 84 -0.07 11.67 6.58
N ASN A 85 -1.35 11.97 6.32
CA ASN A 85 -1.88 13.32 6.45
C ASN A 85 -1.82 13.80 7.90
N ALA A 86 -2.20 12.96 8.86
CA ALA A 86 -2.08 13.27 10.29
C ALA A 86 -0.62 13.53 10.69
N TRP A 87 0.32 12.75 10.16
CA TRP A 87 1.74 12.93 10.43
C TRP A 87 2.25 14.27 9.89
N VAL A 88 1.92 14.57 8.63
CA VAL A 88 2.30 15.83 7.97
C VAL A 88 1.74 17.04 8.73
N ALA A 89 0.47 16.98 9.14
CA ALA A 89 -0.18 18.01 9.94
C ALA A 89 0.51 18.25 11.29
N ARG A 90 0.85 17.17 12.02
CA ARG A 90 1.59 17.24 13.30
C ARG A 90 3.03 17.74 13.17
N ASN A 91 3.58 17.74 11.95
CA ASN A 91 4.86 18.33 11.61
C ASN A 91 4.73 19.76 11.03
N GLY A 92 3.56 20.39 11.19
CA GLY A 92 3.34 21.79 10.83
C GLY A 92 3.13 22.05 9.35
N ARG A 93 2.88 21.01 8.54
CA ARG A 93 2.62 21.13 7.10
C ARG A 93 1.16 20.82 6.78
N LEU A 94 0.61 21.41 5.73
CA LEU A 94 -0.77 21.13 5.34
C LEU A 94 -0.84 19.84 4.50
N PRO A 95 -1.79 18.93 4.76
CA PRO A 95 -1.97 17.73 3.94
C PRO A 95 -2.28 17.99 2.46
N SER A 96 -2.70 19.21 2.09
CA SER A 96 -2.89 19.62 0.70
C SER A 96 -1.58 19.92 -0.03
N GLU A 97 -0.48 20.12 0.69
CA GLU A 97 0.84 20.46 0.13
C GLU A 97 1.65 19.22 -0.27
N ILE A 98 1.24 18.04 0.16
CA ILE A 98 1.94 16.80 -0.16
C ILE A 98 1.55 16.31 -1.57
N THR A 99 2.54 16.32 -2.47
CA THR A 99 2.35 15.83 -3.83
C THR A 99 2.26 14.29 -3.86
N PRO A 100 1.75 13.69 -4.95
CA PRO A 100 1.80 12.25 -5.14
C PRO A 100 3.23 11.68 -5.12
N LEU A 101 4.22 12.41 -5.65
CA LEU A 101 5.62 11.97 -5.58
C LEU A 101 6.16 12.05 -4.15
N GLU A 102 5.80 13.08 -3.37
CA GLU A 102 6.15 13.12 -1.95
C GLU A 102 5.57 11.92 -1.19
N ARG A 103 4.33 11.50 -1.51
CA ARG A 103 3.73 10.27 -0.94
C ARG A 103 4.55 9.03 -1.30
N LEU A 104 4.98 8.89 -2.55
CA LEU A 104 5.87 7.79 -2.96
C LEU A 104 7.22 7.82 -2.26
N LYS A 105 7.80 9.00 -1.99
CA LYS A 105 9.03 9.12 -1.19
C LYS A 105 8.84 8.67 0.26
N TYR A 106 7.64 8.87 0.81
CA TYR A 106 7.30 8.32 2.12
C TYR A 106 7.10 6.80 2.08
N THR A 107 6.52 6.24 1.01
CA THR A 107 6.52 4.80 0.76
C THR A 107 7.96 4.25 0.67
N GLY A 108 8.84 4.94 -0.06
CA GLY A 108 10.25 4.59 -0.21
C GLY A 108 10.40 3.19 -0.82
N ALA A 109 11.13 2.30 -0.14
CA ALA A 109 11.30 0.90 -0.55
C ALA A 109 10.27 -0.07 0.04
N ARG A 110 9.27 0.45 0.76
CA ARG A 110 8.41 -0.32 1.68
C ARG A 110 7.02 -0.62 1.11
N GLY A 111 6.80 -0.30 -0.16
CA GLY A 111 5.56 -0.55 -0.87
C GLY A 111 5.26 -2.04 -1.09
N MET A 112 4.05 -2.30 -1.59
CA MET A 112 3.75 -3.59 -2.21
C MET A 112 4.55 -3.73 -3.50
N GLY A 113 4.86 -4.97 -3.86
CA GLY A 113 5.68 -5.28 -5.01
C GLY A 113 7.17 -5.06 -4.77
N ALA A 114 7.87 -4.72 -5.85
CA ALA A 114 9.32 -4.62 -5.90
C ALA A 114 9.84 -3.22 -6.30
N LEU A 115 8.94 -2.25 -6.47
CA LEU A 115 9.33 -0.87 -6.76
C LEU A 115 9.81 -0.16 -5.49
N SER A 116 10.77 0.73 -5.68
CA SER A 116 11.24 1.65 -4.64
C SER A 116 11.45 3.05 -5.19
N TYR A 117 11.29 4.04 -4.31
CA TYR A 117 11.29 5.46 -4.67
C TYR A 117 12.36 6.23 -3.90
N SER A 118 13.16 7.02 -4.63
CA SER A 118 14.33 7.74 -4.10
C SER A 118 14.29 9.24 -4.49
N PRO A 119 14.80 10.15 -3.62
CA PRO A 119 15.31 9.89 -2.28
C PRO A 119 14.16 9.59 -1.30
N PRO A 120 14.28 8.57 -0.44
CA PRO A 120 13.23 8.27 0.52
C PRO A 120 13.15 9.40 1.56
N LYS A 121 11.92 9.79 1.94
CA LYS A 121 11.74 10.64 3.13
C LYS A 121 11.93 9.75 4.36
N ARG A 122 13.03 9.97 5.08
CA ARG A 122 13.34 9.25 6.32
C ARG A 122 12.61 9.87 7.51
N TYR A 123 12.10 9.03 8.39
CA TYR A 123 11.47 9.43 9.64
C TYR A 123 12.41 9.12 10.81
N GLY A 124 13.38 9.98 11.12
CA GLY A 124 14.34 9.69 12.19
C GLY A 124 15.13 8.37 11.98
N ASN A 125 15.68 7.83 13.07
CA ASN A 125 16.62 6.70 13.04
C ASN A 125 15.97 5.30 13.18
N SER A 126 14.66 5.21 13.45
CA SER A 126 14.00 3.95 13.88
C SER A 126 13.57 2.98 12.77
N PHE A 127 13.64 3.36 11.50
CA PHE A 127 13.00 2.60 10.40
C PHE A 127 13.93 1.59 9.71
N ASN A 128 15.19 1.49 10.13
CA ASN A 128 16.21 0.65 9.48
C ASN A 128 16.48 -0.68 10.20
N LYS A 129 15.71 -1.01 11.23
CA LYS A 129 15.88 -2.26 12.00
C LYS A 129 14.54 -2.95 12.21
N SER A 130 14.57 -4.28 12.17
CA SER A 130 13.45 -5.11 12.61
C SER A 130 13.28 -4.88 14.11
N GLN A 131 12.24 -4.13 14.49
CA GLN A 131 11.86 -3.87 15.87
C GLN A 131 10.71 -4.80 16.27
N GLU A 132 10.70 -5.20 17.54
CA GLU A 132 9.55 -5.86 18.15
C GLU A 132 8.36 -4.89 18.20
N ILE A 133 7.16 -5.41 17.95
CA ILE A 133 5.95 -4.60 17.79
C ILE A 133 4.91 -5.04 18.81
N GLU A 134 4.23 -4.11 19.46
CA GLU A 134 3.06 -4.42 20.28
C GLU A 134 1.77 -4.20 19.48
N ILE A 135 1.05 -5.28 19.15
CA ILE A 135 -0.16 -5.20 18.31
C ILE A 135 -1.24 -4.32 18.94
N LYS A 136 -1.43 -4.42 20.26
CA LYS A 136 -2.37 -3.58 21.01
C LYS A 136 -2.06 -2.10 20.85
N SER A 137 -0.78 -1.72 20.89
CA SER A 137 -0.33 -0.35 20.64
C SER A 137 -0.73 0.10 19.25
N LEU A 138 -0.40 -0.69 18.21
CA LEU A 138 -0.75 -0.36 16.82
C LEU A 138 -2.25 -0.18 16.60
N VAL A 139 -3.07 -1.07 17.17
CA VAL A 139 -4.53 -0.99 17.09
C VAL A 139 -5.04 0.29 17.77
N SER A 140 -4.49 0.64 18.94
CA SER A 140 -4.87 1.86 19.67
C SER A 140 -4.54 3.13 18.87
N VAL A 141 -3.34 3.20 18.26
CA VAL A 141 -2.91 4.34 17.44
C VAL A 141 -3.77 4.46 16.19
N ALA A 142 -4.04 3.35 15.52
CA ALA A 142 -4.92 3.32 14.35
C ALA A 142 -6.33 3.83 14.69
N GLN A 143 -6.90 3.40 15.82
CA GLN A 143 -8.21 3.87 16.27
C GLN A 143 -8.20 5.36 16.60
N ASN A 144 -7.19 5.86 17.31
CA ASN A 144 -7.08 7.28 17.67
C ASN A 144 -7.05 8.18 16.43
N ILE A 145 -6.24 7.82 15.43
CA ILE A 145 -6.13 8.59 14.16
C ILE A 145 -7.48 8.63 13.43
N LEU A 146 -8.24 7.54 13.41
CA LEU A 146 -9.55 7.51 12.75
C LEU A 146 -10.61 8.30 13.53
N SER A 147 -10.56 8.27 14.87
CA SER A 147 -11.47 9.04 15.72
C SER A 147 -11.24 10.55 15.58
N GLU A 148 -9.98 11.00 15.51
CA GLU A 148 -9.61 12.42 15.29
C GLU A 148 -10.16 12.97 13.97
N ARG A 149 -10.26 12.14 12.92
CA ARG A 149 -10.83 12.55 11.63
C ARG A 149 -12.32 12.95 11.73
N GLN A 150 -13.04 12.47 12.73
CA GLN A 150 -14.47 12.76 12.93
C GLN A 150 -14.72 13.97 13.84
N GLY A 151 -13.76 14.26 14.73
CA GLY A 151 -13.79 15.40 15.63
C GLY A 151 -12.91 16.54 15.12
N PHE A 152 -13.33 17.23 14.05
CA PHE A 152 -12.74 18.54 13.73
C PHE A 152 -13.24 19.57 14.75
N GLY A 153 -12.74 19.51 15.98
CA GLY A 153 -13.20 20.38 17.06
C GLY A 153 -12.70 20.07 18.47
N VAL A 154 -11.63 19.30 18.66
CA VAL A 154 -11.06 19.11 20.01
C VAL A 154 -9.60 19.57 20.01
N GLU A 155 -9.32 20.44 20.98
CA GLU A 155 -8.07 21.13 21.25
C GLU A 155 -6.87 20.18 21.20
N LEU A 156 -5.78 20.68 20.62
CA LEU A 156 -4.47 20.04 20.61
C LEU A 156 -3.95 19.98 22.05
N ASP A 157 -4.35 18.95 22.77
CA ASP A 157 -3.92 18.76 24.15
C ASP A 157 -2.43 18.40 24.21
N HIS A 158 -1.78 18.84 25.29
CA HIS A 158 -0.33 18.93 25.49
C HIS A 158 0.39 17.56 25.68
N ALA A 159 0.07 16.54 24.87
CA ALA A 159 0.70 15.21 24.85
C ALA A 159 1.56 14.95 23.58
N GLY A 160 2.19 16.00 23.05
CA GLY A 160 2.75 16.03 21.68
C GLY A 160 3.99 15.17 21.37
N ARG A 161 4.60 14.48 22.35
CA ARG A 161 5.78 13.60 22.13
C ARG A 161 5.40 12.12 22.06
N GLU A 162 4.69 11.59 23.05
CA GLU A 162 4.25 10.18 23.07
C GLU A 162 3.37 9.83 21.85
N ASN A 163 2.54 10.77 21.39
CA ASN A 163 1.72 10.57 20.19
C ASN A 163 2.56 10.52 18.91
N LYS A 164 3.74 11.18 18.85
CA LYS A 164 4.61 11.14 17.67
C LYS A 164 5.32 9.81 17.52
N ASP A 165 5.84 9.24 18.61
CA ASP A 165 6.56 7.96 18.56
C ASP A 165 5.61 6.81 18.17
N ALA A 166 4.39 6.82 18.70
CA ALA A 166 3.37 5.83 18.36
C ALA A 166 2.92 5.93 16.88
N MET A 167 2.81 7.15 16.33
CA MET A 167 2.60 7.32 14.90
C MET A 167 3.77 6.82 14.05
N LEU A 168 5.00 7.09 14.48
CA LEU A 168 6.19 6.58 13.79
C LEU A 168 6.18 5.06 13.75
N GLU A 169 5.78 4.40 14.85
CA GLU A 169 5.62 2.95 14.91
C GLU A 169 4.60 2.46 13.87
N LEU A 170 3.40 3.07 13.81
CA LEU A 170 2.38 2.72 12.81
C LEU A 170 2.88 2.95 11.37
N MET A 171 3.63 4.02 11.15
CA MET A 171 4.23 4.32 9.84
C MET A 171 5.40 3.39 9.50
N SER A 172 6.00 2.73 10.50
CA SER A 172 7.12 1.79 10.36
C SER A 172 6.67 0.39 9.99
N VAL A 173 5.45 0.03 10.36
CA VAL A 173 4.77 -1.19 9.94
C VAL A 173 3.94 -0.98 8.68
N GLY A 174 3.77 0.28 8.26
CA GLY A 174 3.52 0.62 6.87
C GLY A 174 2.13 1.08 6.51
N MET A 175 2.10 2.03 5.58
CA MET A 175 0.94 2.42 4.79
C MET A 175 0.82 1.46 3.61
N SER A 176 0.14 0.34 3.78
CA SER A 176 -0.04 -0.61 2.67
C SER A 176 -0.93 -0.01 1.57
N ALA A 177 -0.72 -0.42 0.32
CA ALA A 177 -1.50 0.03 -0.83
C ALA A 177 -2.79 -0.79 -1.01
N GLY A 178 -3.88 -0.15 -1.45
CA GLY A 178 -5.22 -0.73 -1.73
C GLY A 178 -6.13 -1.02 -0.52
N GLY A 179 -7.45 -0.82 -0.63
CA GLY A 179 -8.45 -1.21 0.37
C GLY A 179 -8.90 -0.10 1.34
N ALA A 180 -10.01 -0.35 2.04
CA ALA A 180 -10.65 0.63 2.95
C ALA A 180 -10.42 0.33 4.44
N ARG A 181 -9.79 -0.81 4.77
CA ARG A 181 -9.62 -1.28 6.15
C ARG A 181 -8.21 -1.02 6.66
N PRO A 182 -8.06 -0.61 7.93
CA PRO A 182 -6.76 -0.47 8.58
C PRO A 182 -5.95 -1.77 8.53
N LYS A 183 -4.67 -1.64 8.17
CA LYS A 183 -3.77 -2.77 7.99
C LYS A 183 -2.32 -2.39 8.20
N ALA A 184 -1.49 -3.39 8.47
CA ALA A 184 -0.06 -3.28 8.68
C ALA A 184 0.70 -4.41 7.99
N VAL A 185 1.91 -4.11 7.56
CA VAL A 185 2.88 -5.08 7.05
C VAL A 185 3.79 -5.48 8.21
N LEU A 186 3.66 -6.73 8.63
CA LEU A 186 4.33 -7.29 9.80
C LEU A 186 5.12 -8.55 9.43
N ALA A 187 5.98 -8.97 10.34
CA ALA A 187 6.71 -10.22 10.23
C ALA A 187 6.42 -11.07 11.46
N PHE A 188 6.01 -12.31 11.25
CA PHE A 188 5.70 -13.24 12.34
C PHE A 188 6.66 -14.42 12.31
N ASN A 189 7.04 -14.90 13.49
CA ASN A 189 7.70 -16.19 13.63
C ASN A 189 6.71 -17.35 13.37
N LYS A 190 7.21 -18.58 13.34
CA LYS A 190 6.43 -19.76 12.90
C LYS A 190 5.16 -20.03 13.73
N ASP A 191 5.17 -19.70 15.01
CA ASP A 191 4.06 -19.93 15.94
C ASP A 191 3.27 -18.66 16.27
N PHE A 192 3.59 -17.53 15.61
CA PHE A 192 2.94 -16.22 15.82
C PHE A 192 3.07 -15.68 17.25
N SER A 193 4.05 -16.16 18.03
CA SER A 193 4.33 -15.65 19.38
C SER A 193 5.12 -14.34 19.38
N GLU A 194 5.90 -14.09 18.33
CA GLU A 194 6.66 -12.85 18.15
C GLU A 194 6.24 -12.15 16.86
N VAL A 195 6.17 -10.82 16.93
CA VAL A 195 5.87 -9.96 15.79
C VAL A 195 6.90 -8.85 15.68
N ARG A 196 7.29 -8.57 14.44
CA ARG A 196 8.25 -7.50 14.09
C ARG A 196 7.74 -6.68 12.92
N SER A 197 8.36 -5.53 12.66
CA SER A 197 8.09 -4.78 11.41
C SER A 197 8.42 -5.64 10.19
N GLY A 198 7.49 -5.73 9.25
CA GLY A 198 7.65 -6.47 7.99
C GLY A 198 8.04 -5.60 6.79
N GLN A 199 8.41 -4.32 7.02
CA GLN A 199 8.78 -3.38 5.97
C GLN A 199 10.26 -3.40 5.59
N VAL A 200 11.08 -4.05 6.41
CA VAL A 200 12.53 -4.23 6.22
C VAL A 200 12.85 -5.71 6.05
N GLU A 201 14.11 -6.05 5.78
CA GLU A 201 14.55 -7.44 5.81
C GLU A 201 14.23 -8.07 7.16
N VAL A 202 13.54 -9.21 7.11
CA VAL A 202 13.16 -9.97 8.30
C VAL A 202 14.22 -11.03 8.57
N PRO A 203 14.50 -11.32 9.85
CA PRO A 203 15.49 -12.32 10.22
C PRO A 203 15.00 -13.74 9.94
N ASP A 204 15.94 -14.69 9.94
CA ASP A 204 15.61 -16.11 9.79
C ASP A 204 14.56 -16.56 10.81
N GLY A 205 13.63 -17.40 10.35
CA GLY A 205 12.50 -17.86 11.16
C GLY A 205 11.28 -16.94 11.14
N PHE A 206 11.38 -15.73 10.57
CA PHE A 206 10.26 -14.82 10.35
C PHE A 206 9.78 -14.86 8.90
N THR A 207 8.49 -14.62 8.71
CA THR A 207 7.84 -14.53 7.39
C THR A 207 7.05 -13.23 7.28
N HIS A 208 7.01 -12.62 6.10
CA HIS A 208 6.26 -11.40 5.85
C HIS A 208 4.75 -11.66 5.71
N TYR A 209 3.96 -10.91 6.46
CA TYR A 209 2.50 -10.95 6.44
C TYR A 209 1.91 -9.55 6.24
N LEU A 210 0.68 -9.56 5.74
CA LEU A 210 -0.24 -8.43 5.84
C LEU A 210 -1.28 -8.76 6.90
N MET A 211 -1.35 -7.93 7.93
CA MET A 211 -2.34 -8.02 8.98
C MET A 211 -3.41 -6.94 8.77
N LYS A 212 -4.67 -7.32 8.77
CA LYS A 212 -5.81 -6.41 8.77
C LYS A 212 -6.38 -6.34 10.19
N PHE A 213 -6.50 -5.13 10.69
CA PHE A 213 -6.98 -4.92 12.06
C PHE A 213 -8.48 -5.20 12.15
N ASP A 214 -8.89 -5.67 13.33
CA ASP A 214 -10.27 -5.96 13.67
C ASP A 214 -10.68 -4.97 14.76
N GLY A 215 -11.95 -4.57 14.80
CA GLY A 215 -12.44 -3.57 15.74
C GLY A 215 -11.95 -2.13 15.48
N VAL A 216 -11.25 -1.87 14.37
CA VAL A 216 -10.85 -0.51 13.97
C VAL A 216 -11.80 0.01 12.90
N SER A 217 -12.59 1.03 13.23
CA SER A 217 -13.68 1.53 12.37
C SER A 217 -13.53 2.99 11.99
N GLU A 218 -13.69 3.27 10.69
CA GLU A 218 -14.18 4.56 10.26
C GLU A 218 -15.70 4.61 10.53
N HIS A 219 -16.15 5.24 11.61
CA HIS A 219 -17.58 5.61 11.76
C HIS A 219 -18.00 6.70 10.74
N ASN A 220 -17.86 6.45 9.45
CA ASN A 220 -18.42 7.31 8.41
C ASN A 220 -19.92 7.02 8.31
N LYS A 221 -20.75 7.81 9.01
CA LYS A 221 -22.23 7.70 9.02
C LYS A 221 -22.90 7.72 7.65
N ASN A 222 -22.18 8.11 6.58
CA ASN A 222 -22.70 8.25 5.22
C ASN A 222 -22.16 7.22 4.21
N LYS A 223 -21.40 6.20 4.66
CA LYS A 223 -21.04 5.04 3.83
C LYS A 223 -21.51 3.80 4.56
N GLU A 224 -22.37 3.01 3.90
CA GLU A 224 -22.74 1.69 4.40
C GLU A 224 -21.47 0.86 4.60
N THR A 225 -21.03 0.75 5.85
CA THR A 225 -20.10 -0.27 6.31
C THR A 225 -20.99 -1.35 6.89
N PHE A 226 -21.06 -2.49 6.21
CA PHE A 226 -21.92 -3.61 6.61
C PHE A 226 -21.49 -4.17 7.98
N GLY A 227 -22.10 -3.69 9.06
CA GLY A 227 -22.00 -4.30 10.38
C GLY A 227 -20.88 -3.77 11.28
N ASP A 228 -20.94 -4.22 12.54
CA ASP A 228 -20.00 -3.92 13.61
C ASP A 228 -18.55 -4.20 13.17
N PRO A 229 -17.59 -3.27 13.37
CA PRO A 229 -16.18 -3.50 13.08
C PRO A 229 -15.56 -4.72 13.79
N LEU A 230 -16.20 -5.23 14.84
CA LEU A 230 -15.82 -6.48 15.50
C LEU A 230 -16.27 -7.71 14.69
N GLY A 231 -15.31 -8.55 14.31
CA GLY A 231 -15.58 -9.84 13.67
C GLY A 231 -15.32 -9.87 12.16
N TYR A 232 -14.90 -8.75 11.55
CA TYR A 232 -14.53 -8.73 10.13
C TYR A 232 -13.35 -9.65 9.82
N GLY A 233 -12.35 -9.71 10.71
CA GLY A 233 -11.22 -10.59 10.49
C GLY A 233 -11.62 -12.07 10.51
N ALA A 234 -12.56 -12.45 11.40
CA ALA A 234 -13.13 -13.79 11.43
C ALA A 234 -13.96 -14.10 10.18
N MET A 235 -14.70 -13.12 9.66
CA MET A 235 -15.45 -13.25 8.41
C MET A 235 -14.52 -13.46 7.21
N GLU A 236 -13.47 -12.65 7.07
CA GLU A 236 -12.47 -12.84 6.00
C GLU A 236 -11.77 -14.21 6.11
N TYR A 237 -11.46 -14.67 7.32
CA TYR A 237 -10.88 -15.99 7.54
C TYR A 237 -11.83 -17.12 7.14
N THR A 238 -13.12 -16.97 7.40
CA THR A 238 -14.15 -17.92 6.96
C THR A 238 -14.18 -18.04 5.43
N TYR A 239 -14.14 -16.91 4.72
CA TYR A 239 -14.05 -16.93 3.26
C TYR A 239 -12.76 -17.55 2.73
N TYR A 240 -11.62 -17.31 3.40
CA TYR A 240 -10.37 -18.00 3.08
C TYR A 240 -10.51 -19.52 3.23
N LEU A 241 -11.12 -20.01 4.32
CA LEU A 241 -11.35 -21.45 4.51
C LEU A 241 -12.26 -22.01 3.42
N MET A 242 -13.33 -21.31 3.05
CA MET A 242 -14.21 -21.74 1.96
C MET A 242 -13.44 -21.82 0.64
N ALA A 243 -12.76 -20.74 0.25
CA ALA A 243 -12.02 -20.65 -1.00
C ALA A 243 -10.95 -21.77 -1.09
N ASN A 244 -10.12 -21.92 -0.05
CA ASN A 244 -9.01 -22.86 -0.06
C ASN A 244 -9.44 -24.32 0.17
N LYS A 245 -10.31 -24.58 1.15
CA LYS A 245 -10.64 -25.95 1.57
C LYS A 245 -11.81 -26.57 0.82
N LEU A 246 -12.75 -25.75 0.32
CA LEU A 246 -13.97 -26.25 -0.32
C LEU A 246 -13.95 -26.03 -1.84
N CYS A 247 -13.42 -24.90 -2.30
CA CYS A 247 -13.44 -24.53 -3.72
C CYS A 247 -12.14 -24.83 -4.46
N GLY A 248 -11.05 -25.16 -3.76
CA GLY A 248 -9.74 -25.41 -4.36
C GLY A 248 -9.06 -24.16 -4.94
N ILE A 249 -9.46 -22.96 -4.51
CA ILE A 249 -8.84 -21.70 -4.93
C ILE A 249 -7.53 -21.52 -4.17
N GLU A 250 -6.45 -21.27 -4.91
CA GLU A 250 -5.13 -21.00 -4.32
C GLU A 250 -5.13 -19.63 -3.62
N MET A 251 -4.76 -19.64 -2.35
CA MET A 251 -4.62 -18.44 -1.55
C MET A 251 -3.38 -18.56 -0.66
N MET A 252 -2.79 -17.42 -0.33
CA MET A 252 -1.66 -17.38 0.59
C MET A 252 -2.05 -17.92 1.97
N PRO A 253 -1.12 -18.60 2.68
CA PRO A 253 -1.34 -19.05 4.05
C PRO A 253 -1.87 -17.92 4.93
N THR A 254 -2.99 -18.19 5.57
CA THR A 254 -3.73 -17.21 6.35
C THR A 254 -4.03 -17.76 7.74
N GLN A 255 -3.95 -16.90 8.75
CA GLN A 255 -4.20 -17.18 10.15
C GLN A 255 -5.16 -16.14 10.74
N LEU A 256 -5.84 -16.54 11.81
CA LEU A 256 -6.65 -15.64 12.63
C LEU A 256 -5.95 -15.46 13.99
N LEU A 257 -5.55 -14.23 14.29
CA LEU A 257 -4.89 -13.91 15.56
C LEU A 257 -5.89 -13.35 16.58
N ASN A 258 -5.88 -13.95 17.76
CA ASN A 258 -6.77 -13.59 18.85
C ASN A 258 -6.11 -12.52 19.74
N GLU A 259 -6.79 -11.39 19.95
CA GLU A 259 -6.35 -10.34 20.85
C GLU A 259 -7.52 -9.85 21.72
N GLY A 260 -7.71 -10.45 22.90
CA GLY A 260 -8.92 -10.24 23.69
C GLY A 260 -10.16 -10.61 22.88
N ASP A 261 -11.07 -9.64 22.73
CA ASP A 261 -12.30 -9.78 21.94
C ASP A 261 -12.09 -9.55 20.43
N ARG A 262 -10.89 -9.12 20.00
CA ARG A 262 -10.55 -8.89 18.59
C ARG A 262 -10.02 -10.16 17.93
N ARG A 263 -10.29 -10.29 16.64
CA ARG A 263 -9.89 -11.40 15.77
C ARG A 263 -9.27 -10.86 14.48
N HIS A 264 -7.95 -10.69 14.47
CA HIS A 264 -7.23 -10.08 13.36
C HIS A 264 -6.95 -11.05 12.22
N PHE A 265 -7.21 -10.62 10.98
CA PHE A 265 -6.94 -11.42 9.79
C PHE A 265 -5.49 -11.21 9.35
N ILE A 266 -4.73 -12.30 9.23
CA ILE A 266 -3.32 -12.26 8.83
C ILE A 266 -3.11 -13.16 7.62
N THR A 267 -2.60 -12.61 6.52
CA THR A 267 -2.30 -13.37 5.31
C THR A 267 -0.86 -13.17 4.87
N GLN A 268 -0.19 -14.25 4.47
CA GLN A 268 1.19 -14.18 4.01
C GLN A 268 1.29 -13.33 2.75
N ARG A 269 2.34 -12.52 2.63
CA ARG A 269 2.56 -11.68 1.46
C ARG A 269 2.98 -12.52 0.25
N PHE A 270 2.17 -12.51 -0.81
CA PHE A 270 2.49 -13.18 -2.09
C PHE A 270 3.60 -12.48 -2.87
N ASP A 271 3.84 -11.20 -2.59
CA ASP A 271 4.87 -10.40 -3.26
C ASP A 271 6.26 -10.52 -2.59
N ARG A 272 6.45 -11.57 -1.77
CA ARG A 272 7.68 -11.86 -1.02
C ARG A 272 8.03 -13.35 -1.10
N ILE A 273 9.28 -13.65 -1.46
CA ILE A 273 9.88 -14.98 -1.38
C ILE A 273 11.06 -14.88 -0.42
N GLY A 274 10.82 -15.17 0.87
CA GLY A 274 11.72 -14.69 1.93
C GLY A 274 11.80 -13.16 1.89
N ASN A 275 13.02 -12.61 1.93
CA ASN A 275 13.25 -11.17 1.77
C ASN A 275 13.25 -10.70 0.30
N LYS A 276 13.20 -11.62 -0.68
CA LYS A 276 13.17 -11.24 -2.10
C LYS A 276 11.82 -10.65 -2.47
N ARG A 277 11.84 -9.46 -3.08
CA ARG A 277 10.63 -8.77 -3.56
C ARG A 277 10.24 -9.25 -4.95
N VAL A 278 8.94 -9.48 -5.14
CA VAL A 278 8.34 -9.84 -6.43
C VAL A 278 7.54 -8.64 -6.94
N HIS A 279 7.70 -8.27 -8.21
CA HIS A 279 6.92 -7.16 -8.80
C HIS A 279 5.47 -7.59 -8.96
N VAL A 280 4.55 -6.69 -8.67
CA VAL A 280 3.11 -6.92 -8.79
C VAL A 280 2.46 -5.65 -9.32
N GLN A 281 1.40 -5.82 -10.09
CA GLN A 281 0.50 -4.74 -10.48
C GLN A 281 -0.93 -5.21 -10.36
N THR A 282 -1.79 -4.32 -9.87
CA THR A 282 -3.23 -4.51 -9.95
C THR A 282 -3.73 -4.31 -11.38
N LEU A 283 -4.93 -4.81 -11.67
CA LEU A 283 -5.63 -4.52 -12.93
C LEU A 283 -5.77 -3.01 -13.18
N ASN A 284 -6.05 -2.25 -12.12
CA ASN A 284 -6.13 -0.79 -12.14
C ASN A 284 -4.83 -0.18 -12.69
N ALA A 285 -3.67 -0.64 -12.22
CA ALA A 285 -2.38 -0.17 -12.72
C ALA A 285 -2.06 -0.67 -14.14
N MET A 286 -2.33 -1.95 -14.41
CA MET A 286 -2.00 -2.60 -15.69
C MET A 286 -2.80 -2.02 -16.86
N ALA A 287 -4.08 -1.68 -16.64
CA ALA A 287 -5.00 -1.24 -17.67
C ALA A 287 -5.52 0.19 -17.46
N HIS A 288 -4.97 0.96 -16.52
CA HIS A 288 -5.41 2.32 -16.15
C HIS A 288 -6.93 2.42 -15.87
N VAL A 289 -7.48 1.40 -15.19
CA VAL A 289 -8.91 1.29 -14.90
C VAL A 289 -9.23 1.82 -13.50
N SER A 290 -10.02 2.90 -13.43
CA SER A 290 -10.39 3.54 -12.16
C SER A 290 -11.29 2.66 -11.29
N TYR A 291 -10.77 2.17 -10.16
CA TYR A 291 -11.58 1.45 -9.16
C TYR A 291 -12.64 2.35 -8.49
N LYS A 292 -12.54 3.67 -8.63
CA LYS A 292 -13.53 4.63 -8.10
C LYS A 292 -14.75 4.78 -8.98
N GLN A 293 -14.70 4.27 -10.21
CA GLN A 293 -15.82 4.26 -11.15
C GLN A 293 -16.47 2.88 -11.12
N ALA A 294 -17.25 2.60 -10.08
CA ALA A 294 -17.92 1.31 -9.93
C ALA A 294 -18.81 1.00 -11.15
N GLY A 295 -18.68 -0.21 -11.69
CA GLY A 295 -19.42 -0.66 -12.88
C GLY A 295 -18.87 -0.15 -14.21
N SER A 296 -17.78 0.62 -14.24
CA SER A 296 -17.18 1.12 -15.49
C SER A 296 -16.27 0.10 -16.19
N TYR A 297 -16.09 -1.09 -15.61
CA TYR A 297 -15.22 -2.13 -16.16
C TYR A 297 -15.85 -3.50 -15.95
N SER A 298 -15.92 -4.26 -17.03
CA SER A 298 -16.59 -5.55 -17.12
C SER A 298 -15.61 -6.72 -17.01
N TYR A 299 -16.15 -7.92 -16.78
CA TYR A 299 -15.34 -9.15 -16.83
C TYR A 299 -14.82 -9.42 -18.24
N GLU A 300 -15.58 -9.07 -19.28
CA GLU A 300 -15.19 -9.18 -20.68
C GLU A 300 -13.95 -8.34 -20.98
N GLU A 301 -13.87 -7.12 -20.45
CA GLU A 301 -12.69 -6.26 -20.59
C GLU A 301 -11.49 -6.80 -19.80
N LEU A 302 -11.71 -7.37 -18.60
CA LEU A 302 -10.66 -8.08 -17.87
C LEU A 302 -10.07 -9.23 -18.70
N PHE A 303 -10.91 -10.07 -19.31
CA PHE A 303 -10.44 -11.13 -20.22
C PHE A 303 -9.74 -10.54 -21.47
N GLY A 304 -10.14 -9.35 -21.92
CA GLY A 304 -9.43 -8.58 -22.93
C GLY A 304 -8.00 -8.27 -22.52
N VAL A 305 -7.79 -7.78 -21.30
CA VAL A 305 -6.44 -7.48 -20.74
C VAL A 305 -5.60 -8.74 -20.66
N VAL A 306 -6.15 -9.83 -20.14
CA VAL A 306 -5.48 -11.14 -20.08
C VAL A 306 -4.96 -11.57 -21.46
N ARG A 307 -5.78 -11.42 -22.50
CA ARG A 307 -5.38 -11.74 -23.89
C ARG A 307 -4.28 -10.82 -24.40
N GLN A 308 -4.35 -9.51 -24.11
CA GLN A 308 -3.29 -8.56 -24.49
C GLN A 308 -1.96 -8.90 -23.83
N LEU A 309 -1.99 -9.36 -22.58
CA LEU A 309 -0.82 -9.84 -21.83
C LEU A 309 -0.33 -11.22 -22.29
N ARG A 310 -1.08 -11.91 -23.17
CA ARG A 310 -0.77 -13.25 -23.69
C ARG A 310 -0.60 -14.29 -22.58
N LEU A 311 -1.33 -14.14 -21.47
CA LEU A 311 -1.36 -15.12 -20.39
C LEU A 311 -2.03 -16.40 -20.88
N LYS A 312 -1.51 -17.56 -20.45
CA LYS A 312 -2.12 -18.86 -20.79
C LYS A 312 -3.43 -19.04 -20.02
N ALA A 313 -4.31 -19.89 -20.53
CA ALA A 313 -5.61 -20.15 -19.88
C ALA A 313 -5.53 -20.56 -18.38
N PRO A 314 -4.56 -21.35 -17.92
CA PRO A 314 -4.39 -21.65 -16.49
C PRO A 314 -3.85 -20.49 -15.65
N GLU A 315 -3.26 -19.48 -16.28
CA GLU A 315 -2.73 -18.26 -15.63
C GLU A 315 -3.80 -17.14 -15.61
N ALA A 316 -4.91 -17.35 -16.33
CA ALA A 316 -5.99 -16.41 -16.58
C ALA A 316 -7.27 -16.69 -15.79
N MET A 317 -7.37 -17.88 -15.19
CA MET A 317 -8.53 -18.41 -14.44
C MET A 317 -8.10 -18.73 -13.02
#